data_AF-A0A348FYK1-F1
#
_entry.id   AF-A0A348FYK1-F1
#
_cell.length_a   1.000
_cell.length_b   1.000
_cell.length_c   1.000
_cell.angle_alpha   90.00
_cell.angle_beta   90.00
_cell.angle_gamma   90.00
#
_symmetry.space_group_name_H-M   'P 1'
#
loop_
_entity.id
_entity.type
_entity.pdbx_description
1 polymer ?
#
loop_
_entity_poly.entity_id
_entity_poly.type
_entity_poly.pdbx_seq_one_letter_code
_entity_poly.pdbx_strand_id
1 'polypeptide(L)' 'MSFVVRSQPPERDDEPAAAPPTPAETLEAERAALTAMIRRGVRSERQMRLLKRIAVLTRAILEMGDEG' A
#
# COMPACT_ATOMS: atom_id res chain seq x y z
N MET A 1 13.18 54.39 11.04
CA MET A 1 12.13 53.43 10.65
C MET A 1 12.82 52.17 10.15
N SER A 2 13.01 51.16 11.00
CA SER A 2 13.61 49.88 10.59
C SER A 2 12.51 48.93 10.15
N PHE A 3 12.50 48.57 8.86
CA PHE A 3 11.61 47.54 8.34
C PHE A 3 12.09 46.18 8.85
N VAL A 4 11.28 45.52 9.68
CA VAL A 4 11.51 44.12 10.06
C VAL A 4 11.21 43.28 8.83
N VAL A 5 12.25 42.78 8.16
CA VAL A 5 12.13 41.79 7.10
C VAL A 5 11.68 40.50 7.75
N ARG A 6 10.36 40.24 7.72
CA ARG A 6 9.80 38.93 8.03
C ARG A 6 10.31 37.98 6.95
N SER A 7 11.29 37.16 7.28
CA SER A 7 11.63 35.98 6.47
C SER A 7 10.40 35.09 6.43
N GLN A 8 9.69 35.10 5.31
CA GLN A 8 8.68 34.09 5.04
C GLN A 8 9.39 32.72 5.07
N PRO A 9 8.85 31.70 5.76
CA PRO A 9 9.42 30.36 5.65
C PRO A 9 9.42 29.98 4.17
N PRO A 10 10.48 29.31 3.67
CA PRO A 10 10.53 28.89 2.28
C PRO A 10 9.24 28.15 1.96
N GLU A 11 8.55 28.57 0.90
CA GLU A 11 7.46 27.77 0.35
C GLU A 11 8.03 26.37 0.13
N ARG A 12 7.34 25.33 0.62
CA ARG A 12 7.76 23.96 0.41
C ARG A 12 7.72 23.76 -1.10
N ASP A 13 8.87 23.88 -1.75
CA ASP A 13 9.07 23.57 -3.15
C ASP A 13 8.37 22.23 -3.39
N ASP A 14 7.41 22.27 -4.30
CA ASP A 14 6.48 21.20 -4.68
C ASP A 14 7.06 19.81 -4.38
N GLU A 15 6.69 19.22 -3.23
CA GLU A 15 6.86 17.78 -3.05
C GLU A 15 6.11 17.15 -4.24
N PRO A 16 6.79 16.44 -5.15
CA PRO A 16 6.10 15.88 -6.29
C PRO A 16 4.98 15.00 -5.73
N ALA A 17 3.74 15.29 -6.15
CA ALA A 17 2.58 14.53 -5.71
C ALA A 17 2.92 13.04 -5.87
N ALA A 18 2.80 12.28 -4.79
CA ALA A 18 3.15 10.86 -4.80
C ALA A 18 2.44 10.19 -5.99
N ALA A 19 3.21 9.48 -6.82
CA ALA A 19 2.66 8.81 -7.98
C ALA A 19 1.52 7.87 -7.55
N PRO A 20 0.45 7.76 -8.35
CA PRO A 20 -0.61 6.80 -8.05
C PRO A 20 -0.02 5.38 -7.99
N PRO A 21 -0.51 4.52 -7.08
CA PRO A 21 0.04 3.18 -6.92
C PRO A 21 -0.17 2.35 -8.19
N THR A 22 0.80 1.50 -8.50
CA THR A 22 0.66 0.55 -9.59
C THR A 22 -0.39 -0.52 -9.26
N PRO A 23 -0.96 -1.21 -10.28
CA PRO A 23 -1.87 -2.32 -10.03
C PRO A 23 -1.25 -3.42 -9.15
N ALA A 24 0.04 -3.70 -9.34
CA ALA A 24 0.78 -4.67 -8.53
C ALA A 24 0.88 -4.23 -7.06
N GLU A 25 1.26 -2.97 -6.81
CA GLU A 25 1.33 -2.40 -5.45
C GLU A 25 -0.03 -2.43 -4.74
N THR A 26 -1.11 -2.20 -5.48
CA THR A 26 -2.48 -2.24 -4.93
C THR A 26 -2.84 -3.65 -4.44
N LEU A 27 -2.50 -4.69 -5.21
CA LEU A 27 -2.74 -6.07 -4.84
C LEU A 27 -1.83 -6.53 -3.70
N GLU A 28 -0.60 -6.06 -3.66
CA GLU A 28 0.32 -6.31 -2.54
C GLU A 28 -0.22 -5.70 -1.24
N ALA A 29 -0.74 -4.47 -1.30
CA ALA A 29 -1.39 -3.82 -0.17
C ALA A 29 -2.62 -4.61 0.31
N GLU A 30 -3.48 -5.08 -0.61
CA GLU A 30 -4.62 -5.94 -0.24
C GLU A 30 -4.15 -7.25 0.40
N ARG A 31 -3.12 -7.90 -0.17
CA ARG A 31 -2.54 -9.14 0.38
C ARG A 31 -2.02 -8.93 1.79
N ALA A 32 -1.30 -7.83 2.03
CA ALA A 32 -0.76 -7.49 3.34
C ALA A 32 -1.87 -7.25 4.37
N ALA A 33 -2.91 -6.50 4.00
CA ALA A 33 -4.06 -6.23 4.86
C ALA A 33 -4.78 -7.52 5.28
N LEU A 34 -5.05 -8.42 4.32
CA LEU A 34 -5.70 -9.70 4.62
C LEU A 34 -4.82 -10.63 5.46
N THR A 35 -3.50 -10.60 5.24
CA THR A 35 -2.54 -11.38 6.03
C THR A 35 -2.53 -10.94 7.49
N ALA A 36 -2.63 -9.63 7.76
CA ALA A 36 -2.71 -9.10 9.12
C ALA A 36 -3.98 -9.56 9.88
N MET A 37 -5.04 -9.95 9.15
CA MET A 37 -6.28 -10.45 9.75
C MET A 37 -6.22 -11.95 10.12
N ILE A 38 -5.17 -12.65 9.70
CA ILE A 38 -4.99 -14.08 9.98
C ILE A 38 -4.48 -14.28 11.41
N ARG A 39 -5.11 -15.21 12.13
CA ARG A 39 -4.69 -15.62 13.46
C ARG A 39 -4.15 -17.04 13.39
N ARG A 40 -2.89 -17.22 13.81
CA ARG A 40 -2.25 -18.55 13.85
C ARG A 40 -3.03 -19.49 14.77
N GLY A 41 -3.15 -20.75 14.36
CA GLY A 41 -3.86 -21.79 15.13
C GLY A 41 -5.39 -21.71 15.10
N VAL A 42 -5.98 -20.68 14.47
CA VAL A 42 -7.44 -20.54 14.39
C VAL A 42 -7.97 -21.15 13.09
N ARG A 43 -8.79 -22.20 13.21
CA ARG A 43 -9.49 -22.82 12.08
C ARG A 43 -10.96 -22.38 12.09
N SER A 44 -11.25 -21.26 11.44
CA SER A 44 -12.62 -20.79 11.22
C SER A 44 -12.88 -20.58 9.72
N GLU A 45 -14.15 -20.62 9.31
CA GLU A 45 -14.53 -20.36 7.93
C GLU A 45 -14.04 -19.00 7.42
N ARG A 46 -14.03 -17.99 8.30
CA ARG A 46 -13.47 -16.68 7.98
C ARG A 46 -11.97 -16.75 7.70
N GLN A 47 -11.19 -17.45 8.53
CA GLN A 47 -9.75 -17.65 8.30
C GLN A 47 -9.50 -18.41 6.98
N MET A 48 -10.30 -19.44 6.70
CA MET A 48 -10.21 -20.17 5.43
C MET A 48 -10.54 -19.30 4.22
N ARG A 49 -11.55 -18.42 4.31
CA ARG A 49 -11.87 -17.45 3.25
C ARG A 49 -10.74 -16.46 3.02
N LEU A 50 -10.12 -15.94 4.09
CA LEU A 50 -8.95 -15.05 3.99
C LEU A 50 -7.78 -15.75 3.29
N LEU A 51 -7.46 -16.99 3.68
CA LEU A 51 -6.39 -17.78 3.05
C LEU A 51 -6.65 -18.01 1.55
N LYS A 52 -7.88 -18.37 1.18
CA LYS A 52 -8.27 -18.52 -0.24
C LYS A 52 -8.09 -17.22 -1.02
N ARG A 53 -8.52 -16.09 -0.45
CA ARG A 53 -8.38 -14.78 -1.10
C ARG A 53 -6.91 -14.39 -1.27
N ILE A 54 -6.08 -14.59 -0.24
CA ILE A 54 -4.63 -14.33 -0.31
C ILE A 54 -3.97 -15.18 -1.39
N ALA A 55 -4.34 -16.45 -1.53
CA ALA A 55 -3.81 -17.31 -2.60
C ALA A 55 -4.14 -16.76 -4.00
N VAL A 56 -5.37 -16.29 -4.22
CA VAL A 56 -5.78 -15.66 -5.47
C VAL A 56 -4.96 -14.39 -5.76
N LEU A 57 -4.81 -13.50 -4.77
CA LEU A 57 -4.01 -12.28 -4.92
C LEU A 57 -2.53 -12.58 -5.22
N THR A 58 -1.97 -13.57 -4.53
CA THR A 58 -0.57 -13.98 -4.73
C THR A 58 -0.36 -14.45 -6.16
N ARG A 59 -1.29 -15.24 -6.70
CA ARG A 59 -1.23 -15.70 -8.08
C ARG A 59 -1.31 -14.54 -9.07
N ALA A 60 -2.24 -13.60 -8.87
CA ALA A 60 -2.37 -12.43 -9.74
C ALA A 60 -1.08 -11.57 -9.75
N ILE A 61 -0.44 -11.38 -8.58
CA ILE A 61 0.82 -10.64 -8.47
C ILE A 61 1.94 -11.34 -9.27
N LEU A 62 2.05 -12.67 -9.16
CA LEU A 62 3.04 -13.44 -9.90
C LEU A 62 2.80 -13.37 -11.42
N GLU A 63 1.55 -13.50 -11.85
CA GLU A 63 1.18 -13.41 -13.28
C GLU A 63 1.53 -12.03 -13.86
N MET A 64 1.36 -10.94 -13.10
CA MET A 64 1.81 -9.60 -13.53
C MET A 64 3.33 -9.42 -13.52
N GLY A 65 4.05 -10.16 -12.67
CA GLY A 65 5.51 -10.11 -12.58
C GLY A 65 6.23 -10.86 -13.70
N ASP A 66 5.62 -11.92 -14.23
CA ASP A 66 6.16 -12.73 -15.33
C ASP A 66 5.98 -12.07 -16.72
N GLU A 67 5.15 -11.02 -16.84
CA GLU A 67 4.92 -10.29 -18.10
C GLU A 67 5.95 -9.17 -18.39
N GLY A 68 7.03 -9.07 -17.58
CA GLY A 68 8.12 -8.11 -17.74
C GLY A 68 9.43 -8.73 -18.21
#